data_AF-A0A1F3SG26-F1
#
_entry.id   AF-A0A1F3SG26-F1
#
_cell.length_a   1.000
_cell.length_b   1.000
_cell.length_c   1.000
_cell.angle_alpha   90.00
_cell.angle_beta   90.00
_cell.angle_gamma   90.00
#
_symmetry.space_group_name_H-M   'P 1'
#
loop_
_entity.id
_entity.type
_entity.pdbx_description
1 polymer ?
#
loop_
_entity_poly.entity_id
_entity_poly.type
_entity_poly.pdbx_seq_one_letter_code
_entity_poly.pdbx_strand_id
1 'polypeptide(L)'
;MKLFAPLWLSVLIALMLPKTAYSWGSFQGFNTHQFLLDVAYDQLKQDPAFQESGFPTLEKIYANEGVFYVSDDPSTGISVISGPGPDNPNSTPDSWHYYNPILDRGNGPATTARFFKYLARGQVTSTSEATVEKSAAWSAHFMADMSVPYHVVGMPLADFKTEALDSSGNLLPQVIFSNVISDDRFLMNYQGVGTHSADWVQEAGRFYEDSKVRSYADWFDPWYWNGVWPATTKSSSHMQWEAWVFHNWNNSDVVLSGYSKGWTNPAPAFEPAWDEMQTQAEELAKRSATTTRANMTAWTASAAEALSQSATDIWTIWRASITGLRCMSFASPDLTMPGKKVFLLKVAVANLTRETAQNVQVRLSVVKGGKLLSENPVMIVGDLPNYTETEKVGVTSAWKVEVADPRGMKVKIEVIGGFSNTPDRQYYVLEERPDGLSGSIGYEGLITGSLGGGEKLYLSYDNNSTMVTGRQKVVFDGMPCELYYSAPLKEAETLNGRMNGLCQHSSGDGLEVAATFNAKIDNAELVGEYAGTIGKGSRKKDIAGKINLENTSSNW
;
A
#
# COMPACT_ATOMS: atom_id res chain seq x y z
N MET A 1 -52.29 -22.52 -10.54
CA MET A 1 -51.08 -21.85 -11.07
C MET A 1 -50.64 -20.67 -10.19
N LYS A 2 -50.29 -20.87 -8.92
CA LYS A 2 -49.82 -19.78 -8.03
C LYS A 2 -48.73 -20.26 -7.03
N LEU A 3 -47.81 -21.11 -7.47
CA LEU A 3 -46.72 -21.62 -6.61
C LEU A 3 -45.32 -21.57 -7.25
N PHE A 4 -45.18 -21.10 -8.49
CA PHE A 4 -43.87 -21.08 -9.17
C PHE A 4 -43.11 -19.74 -9.09
N ALA A 5 -43.77 -18.63 -8.72
CA ALA A 5 -43.13 -17.31 -8.67
C ALA A 5 -42.04 -17.14 -7.57
N PRO A 6 -42.20 -17.65 -6.33
CA PRO A 6 -41.19 -17.40 -5.29
C PRO A 6 -39.90 -18.22 -5.48
N LEU A 7 -39.96 -19.34 -6.21
CA LEU A 7 -38.79 -20.17 -6.48
C LEU A 7 -37.84 -19.49 -7.48
N TRP A 8 -38.40 -18.87 -8.54
CA TRP A 8 -37.62 -18.16 -9.56
C TRP A 8 -36.96 -16.89 -9.02
N LEU A 9 -37.65 -16.15 -8.13
CA LEU A 9 -37.09 -14.94 -7.53
C LEU A 9 -35.92 -15.27 -6.57
N SER A 10 -36.00 -16.39 -5.85
CA SER A 10 -34.93 -16.86 -4.95
C SER A 10 -33.70 -17.33 -5.73
N VAL A 11 -33.88 -17.98 -6.89
CA VAL A 11 -32.79 -18.38 -7.79
C VAL A 11 -32.13 -17.15 -8.43
N LEU A 12 -32.92 -16.15 -8.84
CA LEU A 12 -32.38 -14.89 -9.38
C LEU A 12 -31.60 -14.08 -8.35
N ILE A 13 -32.08 -14.01 -7.10
CA ILE A 13 -31.34 -13.35 -6.01
C ILE A 13 -30.06 -14.14 -5.69
N ALA A 14 -30.09 -15.47 -5.65
CA ALA A 14 -28.91 -16.30 -5.44
C ALA A 14 -27.88 -16.22 -6.60
N LEU A 15 -28.33 -15.91 -7.82
CA LEU A 15 -27.45 -15.64 -8.98
C LEU A 15 -26.89 -14.21 -8.99
N MET A 16 -27.53 -13.27 -8.28
CA MET A 16 -27.11 -11.86 -8.17
C MET A 16 -26.36 -11.54 -6.86
N LEU A 17 -26.32 -12.45 -5.89
CA LEU A 17 -25.38 -12.33 -4.78
C LEU A 17 -23.97 -12.37 -5.36
N PRO A 18 -23.07 -11.44 -4.97
CA PRO A 18 -21.66 -11.56 -5.33
C PRO A 18 -21.18 -12.91 -4.81
N LYS A 19 -20.98 -13.86 -5.72
CA LYS A 19 -20.32 -15.10 -5.40
C LYS A 19 -18.95 -14.68 -4.90
N THR A 20 -18.59 -15.07 -3.67
CA THR A 20 -17.19 -15.10 -3.26
C THR A 20 -16.45 -15.89 -4.32
N ALA A 21 -15.75 -15.17 -5.19
CA ALA A 21 -14.85 -15.78 -6.15
C ALA A 21 -13.76 -16.41 -5.29
N TYR A 22 -13.82 -17.72 -5.11
CA TYR A 22 -12.66 -18.45 -4.63
C TYR A 22 -11.55 -18.16 -5.65
N SER A 23 -10.44 -17.58 -5.19
CA SER A 23 -9.26 -17.30 -6.00
C SER A 23 -8.65 -18.62 -6.48
N TRP A 24 -9.18 -19.14 -7.58
CA TRP A 24 -8.59 -20.22 -8.37
C TRP A 24 -7.98 -19.54 -9.59
N GLY A 25 -6.73 -19.09 -9.42
CA GLY A 25 -5.99 -18.30 -10.40
C GLY A 25 -4.60 -18.89 -10.64
N SER A 26 -4.58 -20.12 -11.14
CA SER A 26 -3.55 -20.65 -12.04
C SER A 26 -4.19 -21.82 -12.79
N PHE A 27 -3.59 -22.29 -13.88
CA PHE A 27 -3.82 -23.68 -14.30
C PHE A 27 -3.85 -24.56 -13.04
N GLN A 28 -4.81 -25.48 -12.87
CA GLN A 28 -4.86 -26.34 -11.66
C GLN A 28 -3.45 -26.88 -11.33
N GLY A 29 -2.78 -26.29 -10.33
CA GLY A 29 -1.40 -26.64 -9.94
C GLY A 29 -0.25 -25.68 -10.35
N PHE A 30 -0.46 -24.39 -10.63
CA PHE A 30 0.63 -23.47 -11.04
C PHE A 30 0.57 -22.09 -10.33
N ASN A 31 0.50 -22.05 -8.99
CA ASN A 31 0.36 -20.78 -8.24
C ASN A 31 1.70 -20.13 -7.84
N THR A 32 2.76 -20.24 -8.66
CA THR A 32 4.10 -19.72 -8.30
C THR A 32 4.09 -18.22 -8.00
N HIS A 33 3.37 -17.42 -8.79
CA HIS A 33 3.24 -15.98 -8.55
C HIS A 33 2.55 -15.71 -7.21
N GLN A 34 1.37 -16.30 -6.97
CA GLN A 34 0.65 -16.12 -5.70
C GLN A 34 1.48 -16.56 -4.48
N PHE A 35 2.24 -17.64 -4.62
CA PHE A 35 3.22 -18.07 -3.63
C PHE A 35 4.26 -16.97 -3.31
N LEU A 36 4.83 -16.33 -4.32
CA LEU A 36 5.77 -15.22 -4.13
C LEU A 36 5.08 -14.00 -3.50
N LEU A 37 3.82 -13.74 -3.85
CA LEU A 37 3.00 -12.70 -3.25
C LEU A 37 2.77 -12.96 -1.75
N ASP A 38 2.46 -14.20 -1.34
CA ASP A 38 2.33 -14.58 0.09
C ASP A 38 3.61 -14.21 0.85
N VAL A 39 4.76 -14.65 0.36
CA VAL A 39 6.05 -14.44 1.02
C VAL A 39 6.40 -12.94 1.12
N ALA A 40 6.23 -12.19 0.04
CA ALA A 40 6.49 -10.75 0.03
C ALA A 40 5.51 -9.98 0.93
N TYR A 41 4.23 -10.38 0.95
CA TYR A 41 3.21 -9.75 1.77
C TYR A 41 3.42 -10.02 3.26
N ASP A 42 3.89 -11.22 3.61
CA ASP A 42 4.25 -11.58 4.99
C ASP A 42 5.41 -10.74 5.53
N GLN A 43 6.40 -10.40 4.71
CA GLN A 43 7.43 -9.45 5.11
C GLN A 43 6.91 -8.02 5.19
N LEU A 44 6.10 -7.60 4.23
CA LEU A 44 5.53 -6.25 4.22
C LEU A 44 4.68 -5.99 5.48
N LYS A 45 3.89 -6.98 5.93
CA LYS A 45 3.09 -6.91 7.17
C LYS A 45 3.92 -6.68 8.43
N GLN A 46 5.19 -7.05 8.44
CA GLN A 46 6.09 -6.88 9.58
C GLN A 46 6.70 -5.46 9.63
N ASP A 47 6.56 -4.68 8.58
CA ASP A 47 7.04 -3.29 8.51
C ASP A 47 6.05 -2.35 9.24
N PRO A 48 6.49 -1.54 10.22
CA PRO A 48 5.57 -0.64 10.92
C PRO A 48 4.92 0.40 10.00
N ALA A 49 5.56 0.77 8.88
CA ALA A 49 4.98 1.67 7.89
C ALA A 49 3.79 1.08 7.13
N PHE A 50 3.61 -0.24 7.16
CA PHE A 50 2.49 -0.93 6.53
C PHE A 50 1.16 -0.61 7.22
N GLN A 51 1.18 -0.40 8.54
CA GLN A 51 0.00 -0.01 9.29
C GLN A 51 -0.52 1.34 8.78
N GLU A 52 -1.82 1.41 8.52
CA GLU A 52 -2.51 2.61 8.01
C GLU A 52 -1.94 3.11 6.67
N SER A 53 -1.24 2.27 5.91
CA SER A 53 -0.67 2.64 4.61
C SER A 53 -1.71 2.74 3.49
N GLY A 54 -2.87 2.09 3.65
CA GLY A 54 -3.85 1.91 2.59
C GLY A 54 -3.51 0.79 1.58
N PHE A 55 -2.43 0.03 1.82
CA PHE A 55 -2.03 -1.06 0.93
C PHE A 55 -3.13 -2.13 0.79
N PRO A 56 -3.38 -2.68 -0.42
CA PRO A 56 -4.41 -3.69 -0.63
C PRO A 56 -4.27 -4.91 0.27
N THR A 57 -5.40 -5.54 0.61
CA THR A 57 -5.39 -6.87 1.23
C THR A 57 -4.93 -7.91 0.22
N LEU A 58 -4.28 -8.98 0.68
CA LEU A 58 -3.81 -10.05 -0.19
C LEU A 58 -4.95 -10.70 -1.00
N GLU A 59 -6.13 -10.88 -0.40
CA GLU A 59 -7.35 -11.33 -1.10
C GLU A 59 -7.70 -10.47 -2.32
N LYS A 60 -7.59 -9.14 -2.18
CA LYS A 60 -7.85 -8.20 -3.26
C LYS A 60 -6.78 -8.23 -4.33
N ILE A 61 -5.52 -8.50 -3.95
CA ILE A 61 -4.42 -8.69 -4.90
C ILE A 61 -4.68 -9.97 -5.71
N TYR A 62 -5.04 -11.08 -5.07
CA TYR A 62 -5.38 -12.34 -5.74
C TYR A 62 -6.57 -12.24 -6.69
N ALA A 63 -7.54 -11.38 -6.40
CA ALA A 63 -8.65 -11.11 -7.32
C ALA A 63 -8.21 -10.46 -8.65
N ASN A 64 -6.97 -9.98 -8.75
CA ASN A 64 -6.39 -9.37 -9.95
C ASN A 64 -5.21 -10.16 -10.52
N GLU A 65 -4.92 -11.34 -9.95
CA GLU A 65 -3.76 -12.16 -10.30
C GLU A 65 -4.18 -13.52 -10.88
N GLY A 66 -3.35 -14.06 -11.77
CA GLY A 66 -3.48 -15.40 -12.30
C GLY A 66 -4.54 -15.61 -13.38
N VAL A 67 -4.49 -16.80 -13.96
CA VAL A 67 -5.39 -17.28 -15.01
C VAL A 67 -5.91 -18.66 -14.66
N PHE A 68 -7.00 -19.08 -15.28
CA PHE A 68 -7.52 -20.43 -15.21
C PHE A 68 -7.67 -21.01 -16.60
N TYR A 69 -7.45 -22.31 -16.69
CA TYR A 69 -7.67 -23.07 -17.91
C TYR A 69 -9.18 -23.18 -18.21
N VAL A 70 -9.56 -22.93 -19.47
CA VAL A 70 -10.94 -23.01 -19.95
C VAL A 70 -11.14 -24.24 -20.82
N SER A 71 -10.35 -24.37 -21.90
CA SER A 71 -10.45 -25.45 -22.89
C SER A 71 -9.21 -25.48 -23.78
N ASP A 72 -9.06 -26.52 -24.61
CA ASP A 72 -8.09 -26.53 -25.71
C ASP A 72 -8.78 -26.07 -26.98
N ASP A 73 -8.14 -25.20 -27.76
CA ASP A 73 -8.59 -24.90 -29.12
C ASP A 73 -8.33 -26.14 -29.99
N PRO A 74 -9.37 -26.81 -30.52
CA PRO A 74 -9.20 -28.04 -31.28
C PRO A 74 -8.53 -27.83 -32.64
N SER A 75 -8.43 -26.59 -33.13
CA SER A 75 -7.84 -26.26 -34.44
C SER A 75 -6.34 -25.95 -34.36
N THR A 76 -5.90 -25.35 -33.25
CA THR A 76 -4.49 -24.96 -33.03
C THR A 76 -3.80 -25.82 -31.97
N GLY A 77 -4.57 -26.52 -31.15
CA GLY A 77 -4.09 -27.29 -30.00
C GLY A 77 -3.67 -26.43 -28.80
N ILE A 78 -3.79 -25.11 -28.91
CA ILE A 78 -3.35 -24.16 -27.90
C ILE A 78 -4.40 -24.05 -26.79
N SER A 79 -3.94 -23.92 -25.54
CA SER A 79 -4.81 -23.71 -24.39
C SER A 79 -5.51 -22.36 -24.45
N VAL A 80 -6.83 -22.38 -24.24
CA VAL A 80 -7.63 -21.22 -23.91
C VAL A 80 -7.54 -21.00 -22.40
N ILE A 81 -6.86 -19.93 -22.02
CA ILE A 81 -6.77 -19.44 -20.65
C ILE A 81 -7.58 -18.14 -20.51
N SER A 82 -8.15 -17.93 -19.34
CA SER A 82 -8.93 -16.74 -19.01
C SER A 82 -8.67 -16.36 -17.56
N GLY A 83 -8.86 -15.10 -17.18
CA GLY A 83 -8.64 -14.66 -15.82
C GLY A 83 -8.42 -13.16 -15.72
N PRO A 84 -8.39 -12.63 -14.49
CA PRO A 84 -8.11 -11.22 -14.25
C PRO A 84 -6.62 -10.89 -14.31
N GLY A 85 -5.74 -11.90 -14.26
CA GLY A 85 -4.31 -11.75 -14.28
C GLY A 85 -3.73 -11.30 -15.61
N PRO A 86 -2.45 -10.90 -15.60
CA PRO A 86 -1.75 -10.44 -16.78
C PRO A 86 -1.52 -11.56 -17.80
N ASP A 87 -1.28 -12.82 -17.39
CA ASP A 87 -1.12 -13.96 -18.32
C ASP A 87 -2.34 -14.24 -19.21
N ASN A 88 -3.49 -13.60 -18.94
CA ASN A 88 -4.63 -13.74 -19.82
C ASN A 88 -4.25 -13.10 -21.16
N PRO A 89 -4.29 -13.83 -22.28
CA PRO A 89 -3.83 -13.28 -23.56
C PRO A 89 -4.68 -12.12 -24.10
N ASN A 90 -5.85 -11.88 -23.51
CA ASN A 90 -6.67 -10.70 -23.81
C ASN A 90 -6.37 -9.50 -22.90
N SER A 91 -5.49 -9.66 -21.90
CA SER A 91 -5.09 -8.62 -20.95
C SER A 91 -3.86 -7.85 -21.41
N THR A 92 -2.84 -8.55 -21.91
CA THR A 92 -1.51 -8.00 -22.23
C THR A 92 -0.91 -8.66 -23.48
N PRO A 93 -0.03 -7.97 -24.22
CA PRO A 93 0.81 -8.61 -25.23
C PRO A 93 1.94 -9.42 -24.56
N ASP A 94 2.43 -10.45 -25.25
CA ASP A 94 3.46 -11.36 -24.73
C ASP A 94 4.70 -10.57 -24.28
N SER A 95 5.13 -9.57 -25.06
CA SER A 95 6.31 -8.74 -24.76
C SER A 95 6.27 -8.05 -23.39
N TRP A 96 5.12 -7.95 -22.73
CA TRP A 96 5.02 -7.43 -21.37
C TRP A 96 5.56 -8.38 -20.30
N HIS A 97 5.69 -9.67 -20.59
CA HIS A 97 6.23 -10.68 -19.67
C HIS A 97 7.72 -10.92 -19.89
N TYR A 98 8.25 -10.56 -21.06
CA TYR A 98 9.64 -10.85 -21.42
C TYR A 98 10.56 -9.63 -21.36
N TYR A 99 11.83 -9.89 -21.09
CA TYR A 99 12.93 -8.96 -21.35
C TYR A 99 14.25 -9.70 -21.55
N ASN A 100 14.82 -9.57 -22.74
CA ASN A 100 16.12 -10.12 -23.07
C ASN A 100 17.22 -9.07 -22.79
N PRO A 101 18.04 -9.23 -21.73
CA PRO A 101 19.06 -8.26 -21.36
C PRO A 101 20.25 -8.20 -22.34
N ILE A 102 20.42 -9.20 -23.23
CA ILE A 102 21.45 -9.15 -24.28
C ILE A 102 21.03 -8.18 -25.39
N LEU A 103 19.73 -8.13 -25.70
CA LEU A 103 19.18 -7.24 -26.72
C LEU A 103 18.79 -5.87 -26.16
N ASP A 104 18.61 -5.76 -24.85
CA ASP A 104 17.90 -4.64 -24.21
C ASP A 104 16.52 -4.42 -24.87
N ARG A 105 15.77 -5.52 -25.00
CA ARG A 105 14.45 -5.59 -25.65
C ARG A 105 13.47 -6.38 -24.81
N GLY A 106 12.19 -6.08 -24.99
CA GLY A 106 11.08 -6.61 -24.19
C GLY A 106 10.58 -5.54 -23.22
N ASN A 107 9.31 -5.62 -22.84
CA ASN A 107 8.63 -4.58 -22.08
C ASN A 107 8.45 -4.94 -20.60
N GLY A 108 8.86 -6.13 -20.13
CA GLY A 108 8.74 -6.55 -18.73
C GLY A 108 9.13 -5.48 -17.69
N PRO A 109 10.34 -4.90 -17.77
CA PRO A 109 10.76 -3.84 -16.86
C PRO A 109 9.90 -2.58 -16.92
N ALA A 110 9.58 -2.11 -18.12
CA ALA A 110 8.76 -0.91 -18.31
C ALA A 110 7.32 -1.12 -17.81
N THR A 111 6.78 -2.33 -18.00
CA THR A 111 5.45 -2.72 -17.52
C THR A 111 5.42 -2.83 -16.00
N THR A 112 6.44 -3.45 -15.39
CA THR A 112 6.64 -3.47 -13.93
C THR A 112 6.61 -2.05 -13.36
N ALA A 113 7.41 -1.15 -13.95
CA ALA A 113 7.51 0.24 -13.56
C ALA A 113 6.17 1.00 -13.70
N ARG A 114 5.46 0.77 -14.80
CA ARG A 114 4.14 1.36 -15.06
C ARG A 114 3.14 1.03 -13.95
N PHE A 115 2.98 -0.25 -13.61
CA PHE A 115 2.04 -0.66 -12.56
C PHE A 115 2.54 -0.27 -11.16
N PHE A 116 3.85 -0.28 -10.91
CA PHE A 116 4.41 0.25 -9.67
C PHE A 116 4.04 1.73 -9.49
N LYS A 117 4.14 2.56 -10.53
CA LYS A 117 3.73 3.96 -10.48
C LYS A 117 2.25 4.12 -10.15
N TYR A 118 1.38 3.32 -10.76
CA TYR A 118 -0.06 3.35 -10.43
C TYR A 118 -0.32 2.91 -8.99
N LEU A 119 0.44 1.96 -8.45
CA LEU A 119 0.37 1.57 -7.06
C LEU A 119 0.79 2.73 -6.14
N ALA A 120 2.00 3.27 -6.33
CA ALA A 120 2.55 4.35 -5.50
C ALA A 120 1.68 5.62 -5.54
N ARG A 121 1.16 6.00 -6.72
CA ARG A 121 0.29 7.16 -6.91
C ARG A 121 -1.15 6.90 -6.44
N GLY A 122 -1.70 5.72 -6.69
CA GLY A 122 -3.08 5.36 -6.36
C GLY A 122 -3.35 5.25 -4.86
N GLN A 123 -2.29 5.01 -4.06
CA GLN A 123 -2.33 5.10 -2.60
C GLN A 123 -2.57 6.52 -2.07
N VAL A 124 -2.38 7.52 -2.92
CA VAL A 124 -2.36 8.94 -2.54
C VAL A 124 -3.45 9.73 -3.25
N THR A 125 -3.73 9.37 -4.49
CA THR A 125 -4.69 10.05 -5.35
C THR A 125 -5.77 9.06 -5.79
N SER A 126 -7.00 9.52 -5.96
CA SER A 126 -8.09 8.72 -6.55
C SER A 126 -7.98 8.58 -8.08
N THR A 127 -6.83 8.97 -8.67
CA THR A 127 -6.64 9.09 -10.13
C THR A 127 -5.53 8.15 -10.59
N SER A 128 -5.90 6.99 -11.11
CA SER A 128 -4.97 6.05 -11.76
C SER A 128 -5.68 5.30 -12.89
N GLU A 129 -4.93 4.92 -13.93
CA GLU A 129 -5.45 4.10 -15.04
C GLU A 129 -5.80 2.67 -14.60
N ALA A 130 -5.25 2.23 -13.47
CA ALA A 130 -5.52 0.94 -12.84
C ALA A 130 -5.82 1.12 -11.36
N THR A 131 -6.66 0.26 -10.80
CA THR A 131 -6.90 0.21 -9.36
C THR A 131 -5.62 -0.11 -8.61
N VAL A 132 -5.55 0.27 -7.35
CA VAL A 132 -4.41 -0.01 -6.48
C VAL A 132 -4.21 -1.52 -6.34
N GLU A 133 -5.30 -2.27 -6.21
CA GLU A 133 -5.32 -3.74 -6.14
C GLU A 133 -4.68 -4.38 -7.38
N LYS A 134 -5.12 -3.95 -8.58
CA LYS A 134 -4.55 -4.42 -9.85
C LYS A 134 -3.09 -4.04 -9.98
N SER A 135 -2.75 -2.83 -9.57
CA SER A 135 -1.38 -2.32 -9.66
C SER A 135 -0.42 -3.09 -8.74
N ALA A 136 -0.85 -3.48 -7.55
CA ALA A 136 -0.08 -4.35 -6.65
C ALA A 136 0.14 -5.74 -7.25
N ALA A 137 -0.91 -6.36 -7.79
CA ALA A 137 -0.83 -7.68 -8.44
C ALA A 137 0.10 -7.64 -9.67
N TRP A 138 -0.19 -6.76 -10.61
CA TRP A 138 0.46 -6.76 -11.92
C TRP A 138 1.92 -6.28 -11.84
N SER A 139 2.26 -5.30 -10.99
CA SER A 139 3.67 -4.92 -10.79
C SER A 139 4.50 -6.05 -10.18
N ALA A 140 3.90 -6.82 -9.26
CA ALA A 140 4.57 -7.97 -8.67
C ALA A 140 4.71 -9.12 -9.68
N HIS A 141 3.68 -9.37 -10.50
CA HIS A 141 3.72 -10.39 -11.53
C HIS A 141 4.85 -10.16 -12.54
N PHE A 142 4.89 -8.98 -13.18
CA PHE A 142 5.93 -8.69 -14.17
C PHE A 142 7.33 -8.61 -13.55
N MET A 143 7.44 -8.20 -12.27
CA MET A 143 8.71 -8.29 -11.55
C MET A 143 9.12 -9.75 -11.35
N ALA A 144 8.17 -10.64 -11.03
CA ALA A 144 8.44 -12.05 -10.85
C ALA A 144 8.93 -12.72 -12.13
N ASP A 145 8.35 -12.38 -13.28
CA ASP A 145 8.79 -12.85 -14.60
C ASP A 145 10.27 -12.58 -14.83
N MET A 146 10.80 -11.43 -14.37
CA MET A 146 12.22 -11.11 -14.54
C MET A 146 13.16 -12.06 -13.77
N SER A 147 12.63 -12.86 -12.83
CA SER A 147 13.37 -13.91 -12.12
C SER A 147 13.22 -15.31 -12.74
N VAL A 148 12.46 -15.45 -13.83
CA VAL A 148 12.22 -16.72 -14.51
C VAL A 148 13.17 -16.88 -15.70
N PRO A 149 13.96 -17.96 -15.76
CA PRO A 149 14.87 -18.25 -16.88
C PRO A 149 14.26 -18.08 -18.28
N TYR A 150 13.01 -18.48 -18.48
CA TYR A 150 12.33 -18.44 -19.77
C TYR A 150 11.82 -17.04 -20.17
N HIS A 151 11.61 -16.15 -19.20
CA HIS A 151 11.15 -14.77 -19.48
C HIS A 151 12.31 -13.81 -19.81
N VAL A 152 13.56 -14.28 -19.69
CA VAL A 152 14.77 -13.48 -19.99
C VAL A 152 15.49 -13.89 -21.28
N VAL A 153 14.78 -14.60 -22.15
CA VAL A 153 15.25 -15.06 -23.47
C VAL A 153 14.27 -14.66 -24.57
N GLY A 154 14.59 -15.02 -25.82
CA GLY A 154 13.71 -14.78 -26.96
C GLY A 154 13.96 -13.44 -27.63
N MET A 155 13.04 -13.05 -28.52
CA MET A 155 13.16 -11.81 -29.30
C MET A 155 11.80 -11.25 -29.77
N PRO A 156 11.73 -9.95 -30.09
CA PRO A 156 10.54 -9.35 -30.71
C PRO A 156 10.16 -10.02 -32.04
N LEU A 157 8.87 -10.00 -32.38
CA LEU A 157 8.34 -10.52 -33.65
C LEU A 157 9.04 -9.92 -34.90
N ALA A 158 9.46 -8.66 -34.84
CA ALA A 158 10.16 -8.02 -35.96
C ALA A 158 11.54 -8.65 -36.23
N ASP A 159 12.27 -8.96 -35.16
CA ASP A 159 13.60 -9.58 -35.24
C ASP A 159 13.44 -11.04 -35.66
N PHE A 160 12.46 -11.74 -35.08
CA PHE A 160 12.08 -13.10 -35.50
C PHE A 160 11.80 -13.18 -37.00
N LYS A 161 10.99 -12.26 -37.54
CA LYS A 161 10.68 -12.23 -38.99
C LYS A 161 11.93 -12.04 -39.85
N THR A 162 12.91 -11.30 -39.35
CA THR A 162 14.18 -11.06 -40.05
C THR A 162 15.06 -12.31 -40.05
N GLU A 163 15.06 -13.07 -38.96
CA GLU A 163 15.92 -14.25 -38.81
C GLU A 163 15.28 -15.57 -39.30
N ALA A 164 13.95 -15.66 -39.34
CA ALA A 164 13.23 -16.91 -39.62
C ALA A 164 12.49 -16.95 -40.96
N LEU A 165 12.30 -15.82 -41.65
CA LEU A 165 11.54 -15.75 -42.90
C LEU A 165 12.38 -15.28 -44.09
N ASP A 166 12.04 -15.76 -45.30
CA ASP A 166 12.55 -15.25 -46.56
C ASP A 166 11.90 -13.91 -46.96
N SER A 167 12.36 -13.30 -48.05
CA SER A 167 11.81 -12.03 -48.57
C SER A 167 10.35 -12.11 -49.01
N SER A 168 9.80 -13.32 -49.16
CA SER A 168 8.41 -13.59 -49.51
C SER A 168 7.55 -13.91 -48.28
N GLY A 169 8.12 -13.91 -47.08
CA GLY A 169 7.44 -14.21 -45.82
C GLY A 169 7.27 -15.70 -45.53
N ASN A 170 7.99 -16.59 -46.23
CA ASN A 170 7.98 -18.02 -45.92
C ASN A 170 9.06 -18.37 -44.91
N LEU A 171 8.82 -19.37 -44.07
CA LEU A 171 9.85 -19.90 -43.16
C LEU A 171 11.08 -20.38 -43.94
N LEU A 172 12.26 -20.03 -43.44
CA LEU A 172 13.52 -20.52 -43.99
C LEU A 172 13.61 -22.05 -43.83
N PRO A 173 14.19 -22.77 -44.82
CA PRO A 173 14.41 -24.23 -44.72
C PRO A 173 15.31 -24.64 -43.54
N GLN A 174 16.10 -23.70 -43.03
CA GLN A 174 16.88 -23.82 -41.82
C GLN A 174 16.77 -22.49 -41.08
N VAL A 175 16.30 -22.54 -39.83
CA VAL A 175 16.25 -21.38 -38.95
C VAL A 175 17.47 -21.42 -38.04
N ILE A 176 18.33 -20.42 -38.16
CA ILE A 176 19.51 -20.25 -37.30
C ILE A 176 19.33 -18.92 -36.60
N PHE A 177 18.83 -18.97 -35.36
CA PHE A 177 18.78 -17.77 -34.54
C PHE A 177 20.18 -17.33 -34.14
N SER A 178 20.34 -16.03 -33.97
CA SER A 178 21.56 -15.43 -33.41
C SER A 178 21.98 -16.09 -32.08
N ASN A 179 23.23 -15.89 -31.67
CA ASN A 179 23.77 -16.39 -30.40
C ASN A 179 22.96 -15.96 -29.16
N VAL A 180 22.13 -14.92 -29.33
CA VAL A 180 21.21 -14.39 -28.33
C VAL A 180 20.10 -15.38 -27.91
N ILE A 181 19.76 -16.33 -28.79
CA ILE A 181 18.82 -17.44 -28.49
C ILE A 181 19.54 -18.79 -28.50
N SER A 182 20.53 -18.96 -29.39
CA SER A 182 21.13 -20.28 -29.64
C SER A 182 22.11 -20.77 -28.57
N ASP A 183 22.61 -19.90 -27.69
CA ASP A 183 23.40 -20.29 -26.49
C ASP A 183 22.51 -20.84 -25.35
N ASP A 184 21.18 -20.71 -25.44
CA ASP A 184 20.23 -21.09 -24.38
C ASP A 184 19.72 -22.53 -24.48
N ARG A 185 20.33 -23.35 -25.35
CA ARG A 185 19.93 -24.75 -25.58
C ARG A 185 19.99 -25.64 -24.34
N PHE A 186 20.63 -25.20 -23.26
CA PHE A 186 20.60 -25.95 -22.00
C PHE A 186 19.19 -25.96 -21.37
N LEU A 187 18.34 -24.96 -21.65
CA LEU A 187 16.94 -24.93 -21.20
C LEU A 187 16.14 -26.14 -21.71
N MET A 188 16.61 -26.77 -22.80
CA MET A 188 16.04 -28.01 -23.32
C MET A 188 16.30 -29.26 -22.48
N ASN A 189 17.46 -29.31 -21.80
CA ASN A 189 17.99 -30.56 -21.26
C ASN A 189 17.66 -30.75 -19.77
N TYR A 190 16.77 -29.93 -19.21
CA TYR A 190 16.46 -30.03 -17.79
C TYR A 190 15.63 -31.27 -17.47
N GLN A 191 16.11 -32.03 -16.48
CA GLN A 191 15.58 -33.34 -16.10
C GLN A 191 14.15 -33.22 -15.55
N GLY A 192 13.20 -33.88 -16.23
CA GLY A 192 11.78 -33.94 -15.81
C GLY A 192 10.80 -33.34 -16.81
N VAL A 193 11.31 -32.57 -17.77
CA VAL A 193 10.51 -31.84 -18.76
C VAL A 193 10.30 -32.67 -20.05
N GLY A 194 11.17 -33.63 -20.33
CA GLY A 194 11.02 -34.57 -21.47
C GLY A 194 11.91 -34.19 -22.66
N THR A 195 12.06 -35.09 -23.63
CA THR A 195 12.86 -34.86 -24.84
C THR A 195 12.08 -33.97 -25.81
N HIS A 196 12.01 -32.66 -25.51
CA HIS A 196 11.38 -31.70 -26.40
C HIS A 196 12.25 -31.42 -27.62
N SER A 197 11.58 -31.02 -28.70
CA SER A 197 12.22 -30.71 -29.98
C SER A 197 13.23 -29.56 -29.84
N ALA A 198 14.33 -29.66 -30.59
CA ALA A 198 15.31 -28.58 -30.83
C ALA A 198 15.18 -28.03 -32.27
N ASP A 199 14.11 -28.43 -32.96
CA ASP A 199 13.88 -28.11 -34.36
C ASP A 199 13.32 -26.70 -34.48
N TRP A 200 14.25 -25.74 -34.54
CA TRP A 200 13.92 -24.32 -34.66
C TRP A 200 12.97 -23.99 -35.79
N VAL A 201 12.96 -24.79 -36.87
CA VAL A 201 12.03 -24.60 -37.97
C VAL A 201 10.60 -24.92 -37.52
N GLN A 202 10.42 -25.99 -36.75
CA GLN A 202 9.13 -26.37 -36.19
C GLN A 202 8.63 -25.35 -35.16
N GLU A 203 9.46 -24.94 -34.19
CA GLU A 203 9.03 -23.98 -33.16
C GLU A 203 8.75 -22.60 -33.78
N ALA A 204 9.60 -22.13 -34.69
CA ALA A 204 9.38 -20.90 -35.46
C ALA A 204 8.07 -20.97 -36.26
N GLY A 205 7.78 -22.12 -36.88
CA GLY A 205 6.54 -22.28 -37.64
C GLY A 205 5.29 -22.18 -36.78
N ARG A 206 5.30 -22.79 -35.59
CA ARG A 206 4.17 -22.70 -34.64
C ARG A 206 3.92 -21.26 -34.20
N PHE A 207 4.99 -20.56 -33.79
CA PHE A 207 4.88 -19.15 -33.42
C PHE A 207 4.42 -18.27 -34.58
N TYR A 208 4.95 -18.48 -35.79
CA TYR A 208 4.58 -17.67 -36.94
C TYR A 208 3.10 -17.82 -37.29
N GLU A 209 2.56 -19.04 -37.25
CA GLU A 209 1.12 -19.27 -37.42
C GLU A 209 0.30 -18.57 -36.32
N ASP A 210 0.73 -18.65 -35.06
CA ASP A 210 0.03 -17.99 -33.95
C ASP A 210 0.05 -16.46 -34.08
N SER A 211 1.20 -15.87 -34.42
CA SER A 211 1.38 -14.42 -34.60
C SER A 211 0.51 -13.82 -35.72
N LYS A 212 0.05 -14.64 -36.67
CA LYS A 212 -0.87 -14.20 -37.73
C LYS A 212 -2.31 -14.09 -37.25
N VAL A 213 -2.69 -14.87 -36.23
CA VAL A 213 -4.07 -14.93 -35.74
C VAL A 213 -4.25 -14.19 -34.41
N ARG A 214 -3.19 -14.04 -33.62
CA ARG A 214 -3.22 -13.40 -32.30
C ARG A 214 -2.45 -12.11 -32.30
N SER A 215 -3.14 -10.99 -32.10
CA SER A 215 -2.53 -9.66 -32.09
C SER A 215 -1.61 -9.39 -30.90
N TYR A 216 -1.68 -10.23 -29.86
CA TYR A 216 -0.86 -10.13 -28.65
C TYR A 216 0.45 -10.92 -28.74
N ALA A 217 0.60 -11.83 -29.73
CA ALA A 217 1.78 -12.67 -29.91
C ALA A 217 2.91 -11.89 -30.61
N ASP A 218 3.53 -10.96 -29.87
CA ASP A 218 4.56 -10.03 -30.35
C ASP A 218 5.99 -10.39 -29.89
N TRP A 219 6.15 -11.50 -29.15
CA TRP A 219 7.42 -12.00 -28.65
C TRP A 219 7.59 -13.49 -28.95
N PHE A 220 8.76 -13.86 -29.50
CA PHE A 220 9.12 -15.26 -29.72
C PHE A 220 9.91 -15.81 -28.53
N ASP A 221 9.26 -16.65 -27.72
CA ASP A 221 9.94 -17.58 -26.82
C ASP A 221 9.99 -18.98 -27.46
N PRO A 222 11.17 -19.45 -27.90
CA PRO A 222 11.30 -20.78 -28.47
C PRO A 222 10.80 -21.93 -27.57
N TRP A 223 10.93 -21.77 -26.25
CA TRP A 223 10.66 -22.80 -25.26
C TRP A 223 9.20 -22.83 -24.81
N TYR A 224 8.43 -21.83 -25.21
CA TYR A 224 6.98 -21.82 -25.08
C TYR A 224 6.29 -22.68 -26.14
N TRP A 225 6.94 -22.88 -27.30
CA TRP A 225 6.36 -23.58 -28.46
C TRP A 225 6.87 -25.01 -28.66
N ASN A 226 7.81 -25.48 -27.84
CA ASN A 226 8.50 -26.76 -28.04
C ASN A 226 7.76 -28.00 -27.50
N GLY A 227 6.51 -27.86 -27.04
CA GLY A 227 5.73 -28.97 -26.48
C GLY A 227 5.19 -29.97 -27.52
N VAL A 228 4.53 -31.02 -27.03
CA VAL A 228 3.92 -32.09 -27.82
C VAL A 228 2.64 -31.63 -28.49
N TRP A 229 2.54 -31.83 -29.81
CA TRP A 229 1.32 -31.56 -30.57
C TRP A 229 0.18 -32.50 -30.19
N PRO A 230 -1.08 -32.03 -30.07
CA PRO A 230 -1.55 -30.66 -30.27
C PRO A 230 -1.35 -29.74 -29.06
N ALA A 231 -1.11 -30.26 -27.86
CA ALA A 231 -0.99 -29.50 -26.61
C ALA A 231 0.36 -28.75 -26.45
N THR A 232 0.76 -28.00 -27.47
CA THR A 232 2.11 -27.43 -27.65
C THR A 232 2.52 -26.47 -26.53
N THR A 233 1.58 -25.70 -25.97
CA THR A 233 1.89 -24.75 -24.88
C THR A 233 1.86 -25.41 -23.50
N LYS A 234 0.90 -26.30 -23.20
CA LYS A 234 0.80 -26.97 -21.87
C LYS A 234 1.99 -27.86 -21.54
N SER A 235 2.55 -28.45 -22.59
CA SER A 235 3.68 -29.36 -22.49
C SER A 235 4.99 -28.68 -22.87
N SER A 236 5.00 -27.35 -23.00
CA SER A 236 6.21 -26.60 -23.30
C SER A 236 7.19 -26.65 -22.13
N SER A 237 8.47 -26.46 -22.42
CA SER A 237 9.50 -26.49 -21.39
C SER A 237 9.34 -25.35 -20.38
N HIS A 238 8.92 -24.18 -20.87
CA HIS A 238 8.57 -23.03 -20.05
C HIS A 238 7.49 -23.40 -19.03
N MET A 239 6.32 -23.83 -19.52
CA MET A 239 5.17 -24.13 -18.64
C MET A 239 5.50 -25.26 -17.66
N GLN A 240 6.16 -26.31 -18.12
CA GLN A 240 6.52 -27.44 -17.26
C GLN A 240 7.54 -27.08 -16.18
N TRP A 241 8.47 -26.15 -16.45
CA TRP A 241 9.39 -25.66 -15.44
C TRP A 241 8.64 -24.90 -14.34
N GLU A 242 7.73 -23.99 -14.70
CA GLU A 242 6.93 -23.26 -13.70
C GLU A 242 6.04 -24.21 -12.88
N ALA A 243 5.50 -25.26 -13.50
CA ALA A 243 4.81 -26.36 -12.80
C ALA A 243 5.73 -27.01 -11.77
N TRP A 244 6.93 -27.40 -12.21
CA TRP A 244 7.89 -28.09 -11.38
C TRP A 244 8.31 -27.23 -10.18
N VAL A 245 8.56 -25.94 -10.41
CA VAL A 245 8.87 -24.98 -9.33
C VAL A 245 7.74 -24.94 -8.31
N PHE A 246 6.49 -24.79 -8.75
CA PHE A 246 5.35 -24.77 -7.84
C PHE A 246 5.23 -26.05 -6.99
N HIS A 247 5.45 -27.24 -7.57
CA HIS A 247 5.24 -28.51 -6.87
C HIS A 247 6.40 -28.89 -5.93
N ASN A 248 7.60 -28.38 -6.16
CA ASN A 248 8.81 -28.82 -5.44
C ASN A 248 9.30 -27.81 -4.39
N TRP A 249 8.71 -26.61 -4.35
CA TRP A 249 9.15 -25.53 -3.49
C TRP A 249 8.02 -25.03 -2.60
N ASN A 250 8.34 -24.62 -1.38
CA ASN A 250 7.41 -24.11 -0.39
C ASN A 250 7.96 -22.83 0.29
N ASN A 251 7.16 -22.19 1.16
CA ASN A 251 7.51 -20.85 1.68
C ASN A 251 8.79 -20.89 2.53
N SER A 252 9.11 -22.04 3.14
CA SER A 252 10.31 -22.18 3.97
C SER A 252 11.61 -22.28 3.17
N ASP A 253 11.50 -22.52 1.86
CA ASP A 253 12.66 -22.57 0.96
C ASP A 253 13.08 -21.17 0.46
N VAL A 254 12.24 -20.14 0.69
CA VAL A 254 12.50 -18.75 0.29
C VAL A 254 13.15 -17.99 1.43
N VAL A 255 14.36 -17.49 1.21
CA VAL A 255 15.16 -16.80 2.23
C VAL A 255 15.23 -15.31 1.93
N LEU A 256 14.54 -14.51 2.75
CA LEU A 256 14.57 -13.05 2.67
C LEU A 256 15.50 -12.49 3.76
N SER A 257 16.58 -11.82 3.35
CA SER A 257 17.59 -11.25 4.27
C SER A 257 17.62 -9.72 4.27
N GLY A 258 16.82 -9.09 3.43
CA GLY A 258 16.74 -7.64 3.28
C GLY A 258 16.09 -7.27 1.95
N TYR A 259 16.02 -5.96 1.68
CA TYR A 259 15.56 -5.43 0.41
C TYR A 259 16.57 -5.70 -0.70
N SER A 260 16.11 -5.59 -1.95
CA SER A 260 16.95 -5.78 -3.11
C SER A 260 18.08 -4.76 -3.14
N LYS A 261 19.32 -5.24 -3.26
CA LYS A 261 20.50 -4.38 -3.44
C LYS A 261 20.44 -3.57 -4.73
N GLY A 262 19.58 -3.99 -5.66
CA GLY A 262 19.32 -3.28 -6.90
C GLY A 262 18.53 -1.97 -6.72
N TRP A 263 17.86 -1.78 -5.58
CA TRP A 263 17.04 -0.60 -5.32
C TRP A 263 17.88 0.59 -4.86
N THR A 264 17.51 1.78 -5.33
CA THR A 264 18.04 3.04 -4.82
C THR A 264 16.89 4.03 -4.73
N ASN A 265 16.69 4.59 -3.54
CA ASN A 265 15.69 5.63 -3.35
C ASN A 265 16.06 6.89 -4.14
N PRO A 266 15.13 7.46 -4.93
CA PRO A 266 15.40 8.73 -5.60
C PRO A 266 15.48 9.88 -4.61
N ALA A 267 15.84 11.08 -5.10
CA ALA A 267 15.82 12.25 -4.24
C ALA A 267 14.37 12.54 -3.80
N PRO A 268 14.12 12.85 -2.51
CA PRO A 268 12.77 13.23 -2.07
C PRO A 268 12.31 14.46 -2.83
N ALA A 269 11.12 14.39 -3.43
CA ALA A 269 10.51 15.48 -4.15
C ALA A 269 9.04 15.59 -3.78
N PHE A 270 8.53 16.83 -3.74
CA PHE A 270 7.08 17.03 -3.76
C PHE A 270 6.51 16.62 -5.13
N GLU A 271 5.19 16.62 -5.28
CA GLU A 271 4.55 16.14 -6.51
C GLU A 271 5.14 16.75 -7.81
N PRO A 272 5.42 15.90 -8.84
CA PRO A 272 5.17 14.44 -8.89
C PRO A 272 6.30 13.59 -8.25
N ALA A 273 6.02 12.93 -7.13
CA ALA A 273 7.02 12.16 -6.37
C ALA A 273 7.31 10.75 -6.95
N TRP A 274 6.49 10.28 -7.90
CA TRP A 274 6.49 8.90 -8.37
C TRP A 274 7.25 8.67 -9.68
N ASP A 275 7.62 9.72 -10.42
CA ASP A 275 8.25 9.56 -11.75
C ASP A 275 9.69 9.02 -11.65
N GLU A 276 10.49 9.52 -10.71
CA GLU A 276 11.83 8.96 -10.46
C GLU A 276 11.75 7.55 -9.87
N MET A 277 10.75 7.28 -9.02
CA MET A 277 10.54 5.94 -8.46
C MET A 277 10.15 4.91 -9.51
N GLN A 278 9.35 5.31 -10.50
CA GLN A 278 9.06 4.49 -11.67
C GLN A 278 10.37 4.04 -12.35
N THR A 279 11.30 4.97 -12.54
CA THR A 279 12.60 4.68 -13.15
C THR A 279 13.38 3.66 -12.30
N GLN A 280 13.36 3.78 -10.97
CA GLN A 280 14.04 2.82 -10.08
C GLN A 280 13.40 1.43 -10.11
N ALA A 281 12.07 1.33 -10.24
CA ALA A 281 11.40 0.04 -10.43
C ALA A 281 11.75 -0.62 -11.78
N GLU A 282 11.87 0.17 -12.85
CA GLU A 282 12.32 -0.32 -14.16
C GLU A 282 13.76 -0.85 -14.09
N GLU A 283 14.67 -0.08 -13.50
CA GLU A 283 16.07 -0.46 -13.37
C GLU A 283 16.26 -1.69 -12.46
N LEU A 284 15.45 -1.83 -11.41
CA LEU A 284 15.44 -3.03 -10.59
C LEU A 284 15.00 -4.26 -11.41
N ALA A 285 13.93 -4.14 -12.20
CA ALA A 285 13.45 -5.22 -13.05
C ALA A 285 14.50 -5.63 -14.12
N LYS A 286 15.18 -4.66 -14.75
CA LYS A 286 16.30 -4.95 -15.67
C LYS A 286 17.45 -5.68 -15.00
N ARG A 287 17.81 -5.28 -13.76
CA ARG A 287 18.85 -5.95 -12.97
C ARG A 287 18.45 -7.36 -12.58
N SER A 288 17.19 -7.57 -12.20
CA SER A 288 16.63 -8.89 -11.90
C SER A 288 16.78 -9.79 -13.12
N ALA A 289 16.32 -9.34 -14.29
CA ALA A 289 16.46 -10.09 -15.54
C ALA A 289 17.91 -10.36 -15.96
N THR A 290 18.80 -9.39 -15.78
CA THR A 290 20.24 -9.55 -16.05
C THR A 290 20.84 -10.61 -15.13
N THR A 291 20.45 -10.62 -13.86
CA THR A 291 20.91 -11.60 -12.86
C THR A 291 20.39 -12.99 -13.20
N THR A 292 19.11 -13.10 -13.56
CA THR A 292 18.50 -14.35 -14.04
C THR A 292 19.23 -14.90 -15.24
N ARG A 293 19.51 -14.04 -16.23
CA ARG A 293 20.25 -14.44 -17.43
C ARG A 293 21.65 -14.97 -17.10
N ALA A 294 22.36 -14.31 -16.19
CA ALA A 294 23.70 -14.72 -15.77
C ALA A 294 23.71 -16.05 -15.00
N ASN A 295 22.62 -16.39 -14.30
CA ASN A 295 22.49 -17.58 -13.47
C ASN A 295 21.56 -18.65 -14.05
N MET A 296 21.16 -18.49 -15.30
CA MET A 296 20.05 -19.21 -15.90
C MET A 296 20.22 -20.73 -15.80
N THR A 297 21.43 -21.26 -16.04
CA THR A 297 21.72 -22.70 -15.86
C THR A 297 21.53 -23.19 -14.42
N ALA A 298 21.98 -22.41 -13.43
CA ALA A 298 21.84 -22.77 -12.03
C ALA A 298 20.38 -22.69 -11.58
N TRP A 299 19.66 -21.65 -11.99
CA TRP A 299 18.29 -21.38 -11.56
C TRP A 299 17.25 -22.27 -12.25
N THR A 300 17.51 -22.70 -13.49
CA THR A 300 16.72 -23.77 -14.11
C THR A 300 16.87 -25.07 -13.34
N ALA A 301 18.07 -25.36 -12.80
CA ALA A 301 18.35 -26.57 -12.03
C ALA A 301 17.85 -26.54 -10.57
N SER A 302 17.79 -25.36 -9.97
CA SER A 302 17.34 -25.14 -8.60
C SER A 302 16.73 -23.76 -8.46
N ALA A 303 15.43 -23.69 -8.21
CA ALA A 303 14.70 -22.42 -8.18
C ALA A 303 14.85 -21.62 -6.87
N ALA A 304 15.48 -22.16 -5.80
CA ALA A 304 15.64 -21.49 -4.50
C ALA A 304 16.02 -20.01 -4.60
N GLU A 305 17.11 -19.76 -5.32
CA GLU A 305 17.71 -18.43 -5.43
C GLU A 305 16.85 -17.51 -6.30
N ALA A 306 16.29 -18.03 -7.40
CA ALA A 306 15.36 -17.31 -8.26
C ALA A 306 14.10 -16.88 -7.49
N LEU A 307 13.51 -17.79 -6.70
CA LEU A 307 12.35 -17.51 -5.86
C LEU A 307 12.67 -16.49 -4.77
N SER A 308 13.84 -16.61 -4.13
CA SER A 308 14.31 -15.66 -3.12
C SER A 308 14.55 -14.27 -3.69
N GLN A 309 15.20 -14.18 -4.85
CA GLN A 309 15.40 -12.93 -5.57
C GLN A 309 14.06 -12.29 -5.94
N SER A 310 13.15 -13.08 -6.52
CA SER A 310 11.82 -12.63 -6.95
C SER A 310 11.00 -12.07 -5.78
N ALA A 311 10.89 -12.84 -4.68
CA ALA A 311 10.17 -12.39 -3.49
C ALA A 311 10.82 -11.15 -2.83
N THR A 312 12.16 -11.07 -2.83
CA THR A 312 12.89 -9.87 -2.38
C THR A 312 12.57 -8.66 -3.26
N ASP A 313 12.55 -8.79 -4.58
CA ASP A 313 12.28 -7.69 -5.51
C ASP A 313 10.82 -7.21 -5.41
N ILE A 314 9.85 -8.14 -5.33
CA ILE A 314 8.43 -7.83 -5.12
C ILE A 314 8.25 -7.09 -3.79
N TRP A 315 8.81 -7.62 -2.70
CA TRP A 315 8.73 -6.98 -1.39
C TRP A 315 9.33 -5.58 -1.43
N THR A 316 10.45 -5.40 -2.12
CA THR A 316 11.14 -4.11 -2.29
C THR A 316 10.25 -3.09 -3.00
N ILE A 317 9.67 -3.42 -4.15
CA ILE A 317 8.82 -2.46 -4.88
C ILE A 317 7.50 -2.21 -4.16
N TRP A 318 6.92 -3.19 -3.47
CA TRP A 318 5.74 -2.96 -2.64
C TRP A 318 6.05 -2.04 -1.47
N ARG A 319 7.17 -2.26 -0.79
CA ARG A 319 7.58 -1.41 0.33
C ARG A 319 7.91 0.02 -0.15
N ALA A 320 8.52 0.18 -1.33
CA ALA A 320 8.75 1.47 -1.95
C ALA A 320 7.46 2.22 -2.34
N SER A 321 6.35 1.51 -2.55
CA SER A 321 5.07 2.15 -2.93
C SER A 321 4.32 2.80 -1.75
N ILE A 322 4.72 2.47 -0.52
CA ILE A 322 4.20 3.07 0.72
C ILE A 322 5.28 3.95 1.34
N THR A 323 4.88 4.86 2.23
CA THR A 323 5.82 5.67 3.01
C THR A 323 5.70 5.36 4.49
N GLY A 324 6.79 5.48 5.24
CA GLY A 324 6.75 5.52 6.71
C GLY A 324 6.48 6.92 7.26
N LEU A 325 6.50 7.97 6.44
CA LEU A 325 6.14 9.31 6.88
C LEU A 325 4.64 9.39 7.19
N ARG A 326 4.28 10.05 8.28
CA ARG A 326 2.90 10.37 8.66
C ARG A 326 2.82 11.80 9.12
N CYS A 327 1.67 12.44 8.94
CA CYS A 327 1.44 13.72 9.60
C CYS A 327 0.02 13.84 10.15
N MET A 328 -0.13 14.77 11.09
CA MET A 328 -1.42 15.22 11.64
C MET A 328 -1.39 16.74 11.70
N SER A 329 -2.56 17.38 11.60
CA SER A 329 -2.66 18.84 11.66
C SER A 329 -3.63 19.32 12.73
N PHE A 330 -3.26 20.41 13.39
CA PHE A 330 -4.02 21.05 14.47
C PHE A 330 -4.10 22.54 14.21
N ALA A 331 -5.28 23.12 14.28
CA ALA A 331 -5.49 24.55 14.23
C ALA A 331 -5.89 25.09 15.61
N SER A 332 -5.39 26.27 15.93
CA SER A 332 -5.79 27.04 17.10
C SER A 332 -5.91 28.52 16.72
N PRO A 333 -6.79 29.32 17.36
CA PRO A 333 -6.84 30.76 17.10
C PRO A 333 -5.48 31.43 17.33
N ASP A 334 -5.09 32.39 16.48
CA ASP A 334 -3.89 33.18 16.72
C ASP A 334 -4.19 34.28 17.76
N LEU A 335 -3.80 34.02 19.00
CA LEU A 335 -4.00 34.94 20.13
C LEU A 335 -3.24 36.27 19.97
N THR A 336 -2.25 36.35 19.06
CA THR A 336 -1.56 37.61 18.75
C THR A 336 -2.37 38.52 17.81
N MET A 337 -3.46 38.02 17.23
CA MET A 337 -4.35 38.76 16.34
C MET A 337 -5.83 38.65 16.77
N PRO A 338 -6.17 39.09 18.00
CA PRO A 338 -7.52 38.94 18.54
C PRO A 338 -8.56 39.64 17.65
N GLY A 339 -9.71 38.98 17.45
CA GLY A 339 -10.80 39.48 16.60
C GLY A 339 -10.59 39.31 15.10
N LYS A 340 -9.41 38.87 14.65
CA LYS A 340 -9.18 38.44 13.27
C LYS A 340 -9.46 36.95 13.15
N LYS A 341 -9.95 36.51 11.99
CA LYS A 341 -10.15 35.08 11.70
C LYS A 341 -8.84 34.42 11.27
N VAL A 342 -7.80 34.54 12.10
CA VAL A 342 -6.47 33.98 11.84
C VAL A 342 -6.23 32.81 12.79
N PHE A 343 -5.75 31.71 12.23
CA PHE A 343 -5.45 30.48 12.96
C PHE A 343 -3.97 30.10 12.78
N LEU A 344 -3.38 29.57 13.85
CA LEU A 344 -2.11 28.87 13.85
C LEU A 344 -2.35 27.41 13.51
N LEU A 345 -1.97 27.02 12.29
CA LEU A 345 -1.98 25.63 11.84
C LEU A 345 -0.65 24.97 12.16
N LYS A 346 -0.65 24.07 13.13
CA LYS A 346 0.48 23.23 13.53
C LYS A 346 0.42 21.90 12.81
N VAL A 347 1.54 21.46 12.25
CA VAL A 347 1.69 20.11 11.68
C VAL A 347 2.70 19.35 12.50
N ALA A 348 2.37 18.11 12.89
CA ALA A 348 3.29 17.16 13.49
C ALA A 348 3.59 16.05 12.48
N VAL A 349 4.87 15.71 12.29
CA VAL A 349 5.31 14.65 11.36
C VAL A 349 5.99 13.51 12.12
N ALA A 350 5.60 12.28 11.84
CA ALA A 350 6.21 11.08 12.41
C ALA A 350 6.87 10.21 11.34
N ASN A 351 7.83 9.40 11.77
CA ASN A 351 8.51 8.40 10.96
C ASN A 351 8.21 7.00 11.53
N LEU A 352 7.57 6.15 10.74
CA LEU A 352 7.24 4.77 11.08
C LEU A 352 8.22 3.75 10.48
N THR A 353 9.32 4.20 9.89
CA THR A 353 10.37 3.30 9.40
C THR A 353 11.38 3.00 10.51
N ARG A 354 12.08 1.86 10.40
CA ARG A 354 13.19 1.50 11.31
C ARG A 354 14.51 2.23 10.97
N GLU A 355 14.45 3.19 10.06
CA GLU A 355 15.57 4.03 9.62
C GLU A 355 15.28 5.51 9.92
N THR A 356 16.31 6.33 10.08
CA THR A 356 16.11 7.79 10.25
C THR A 356 15.65 8.40 8.93
N ALA A 357 14.57 9.19 8.96
CA ALA A 357 14.15 9.97 7.79
C ALA A 357 14.99 11.25 7.71
N GLN A 358 15.69 11.45 6.61
CA GLN A 358 16.67 12.53 6.43
C GLN A 358 16.03 13.74 5.75
N ASN A 359 16.47 14.95 6.13
CA ASN A 359 16.12 16.20 5.47
C ASN A 359 14.61 16.39 5.26
N VAL A 360 13.80 16.08 6.28
CA VAL A 360 12.35 16.12 6.19
C VAL A 360 11.89 17.55 5.95
N GLN A 361 10.99 17.72 4.98
CA GLN A 361 10.36 19.00 4.65
C GLN A 361 8.84 18.84 4.60
N VAL A 362 8.14 19.91 4.99
CA VAL A 362 6.68 19.96 4.99
C VAL A 362 6.22 21.16 4.19
N ARG A 363 5.33 20.93 3.23
CA ARG A 363 4.67 21.98 2.44
C ARG A 363 3.20 22.06 2.79
N LEU A 364 2.73 23.27 3.08
CA LEU A 364 1.33 23.56 3.33
C LEU A 364 0.74 24.38 2.18
N SER A 365 -0.41 23.94 1.67
CA SER A 365 -1.23 24.70 0.71
C SER A 365 -2.68 24.79 1.19
N VAL A 366 -3.31 25.95 1.02
CA VAL A 366 -4.76 26.09 1.28
C VAL A 366 -5.52 25.72 0.01
N VAL A 367 -6.32 24.66 0.07
CA VAL A 367 -7.13 24.18 -1.06
C VAL A 367 -8.43 24.99 -1.18
N LYS A 368 -9.06 25.31 -0.05
CA LYS A 368 -10.32 26.06 0.00
C LYS A 368 -10.48 26.78 1.33
N GLY A 369 -11.23 27.89 1.33
CA GLY A 369 -11.81 28.49 2.54
C GLY A 369 -10.87 29.32 3.40
N GLY A 370 -9.67 29.64 2.91
CA GLY A 370 -8.70 30.48 3.62
C GLY A 370 -7.57 30.99 2.73
N LYS A 371 -6.60 31.66 3.35
CA LYS A 371 -5.38 32.21 2.74
C LYS A 371 -4.20 31.99 3.67
N LEU A 372 -3.13 31.39 3.15
CA LEU A 372 -1.88 31.30 3.88
C LEU A 372 -1.28 32.70 4.03
N LEU A 373 -0.99 33.12 5.26
CA LEU A 373 -0.37 34.42 5.56
C LEU A 373 1.14 34.32 5.71
N SER A 374 1.67 33.12 6.00
CA SER A 374 3.11 32.87 6.07
C SER A 374 3.77 33.02 4.70
N GLU A 375 4.92 33.70 4.65
CA GLU A 375 5.68 33.92 3.40
C GLU A 375 6.29 32.63 2.83
N ASN A 376 6.67 31.68 3.69
CA ASN A 376 7.22 30.40 3.28
C ASN A 376 6.21 29.25 3.49
N PRO A 377 5.68 28.65 2.41
CA PRO A 377 4.79 27.49 2.52
C PRO A 377 5.54 26.21 2.85
N VAL A 378 6.88 26.19 2.73
CA VAL A 378 7.73 25.04 3.01
C VAL A 378 8.51 25.25 4.31
N MET A 379 8.50 24.26 5.19
CA MET A 379 9.32 24.24 6.39
C MET A 379 10.27 23.06 6.39
N ILE A 380 11.51 23.31 6.80
CA ILE A 380 12.52 22.28 7.04
C ILE A 380 12.32 21.78 8.46
N VAL A 381 11.98 20.50 8.58
CA VAL A 381 11.83 19.80 9.86
C VAL A 381 13.19 19.28 10.35
N GLY A 382 14.07 18.90 9.43
CA GLY A 382 15.35 18.24 9.74
C GLY A 382 15.19 16.73 9.74
N ASP A 383 16.05 16.03 10.47
CA ASP A 383 16.02 14.57 10.52
C ASP A 383 14.99 14.10 11.55
N LEU A 384 14.20 13.08 11.19
CA LEU A 384 13.28 12.42 12.12
C LEU A 384 13.88 11.06 12.54
N PRO A 385 14.00 10.79 13.85
CA PRO A 385 14.58 9.55 14.33
C PRO A 385 13.79 8.33 13.80
N ASN A 386 14.45 7.19 13.82
CA ASN A 386 13.79 5.93 13.49
C ASN A 386 12.68 5.61 14.49
N TYR A 387 11.69 4.84 14.03
CA TYR A 387 10.59 4.39 14.87
C TYR A 387 11.10 3.58 16.06
N THR A 388 10.78 4.07 17.26
CA THR A 388 10.80 3.30 18.51
C THR A 388 9.39 3.30 19.08
N GLU A 389 8.98 2.22 19.76
CA GLU A 389 7.61 2.12 20.33
C GLU A 389 7.25 3.27 21.29
N THR A 390 8.28 3.97 21.80
CA THR A 390 8.20 4.97 22.88
C THR A 390 8.19 6.43 22.41
N GLU A 391 8.58 6.74 21.17
CA GLU A 391 8.68 8.13 20.69
C GLU A 391 7.87 8.35 19.41
N LYS A 392 6.66 8.91 19.58
CA LYS A 392 5.79 9.39 18.49
C LYS A 392 5.77 10.92 18.43
N VAL A 393 6.92 11.58 18.65
CA VAL A 393 6.94 13.04 18.73
C VAL A 393 7.41 13.62 17.40
N GLY A 394 6.45 14.23 16.70
CA GLY A 394 6.76 15.01 15.52
C GLY A 394 7.23 16.40 15.87
N VAL A 395 8.21 16.91 15.11
CA VAL A 395 8.56 18.32 15.09
C VAL A 395 7.31 19.11 14.69
N THR A 396 7.00 20.17 15.44
CA THR A 396 5.83 21.00 15.20
C THR A 396 6.22 22.25 14.41
N SER A 397 5.57 22.40 13.27
CA SER A 397 5.73 23.55 12.36
C SER A 397 4.42 24.31 12.32
N ALA A 398 4.44 25.63 12.56
CA ALA A 398 3.24 26.46 12.64
C ALA A 398 3.13 27.49 11.50
N TRP A 399 2.01 27.48 10.77
CA TRP A 399 1.67 28.51 9.77
C TRP A 399 0.53 29.38 10.27
N LYS A 400 0.53 30.66 9.87
CA LYS A 400 -0.62 31.54 10.05
C LYS A 400 -1.53 31.43 8.83
N VAL A 401 -2.80 31.12 9.04
CA VAL A 401 -3.80 31.02 7.98
C VAL A 401 -4.98 31.92 8.33
N GLU A 402 -5.37 32.78 7.41
CA GLU A 402 -6.61 33.53 7.49
C GLU A 402 -7.75 32.67 6.95
N VAL A 403 -8.85 32.58 7.68
CA VAL A 403 -9.94 31.63 7.43
C VAL A 403 -11.26 32.37 7.35
N ALA A 404 -11.90 32.39 6.19
CA ALA A 404 -13.18 33.11 6.04
C ALA A 404 -14.32 32.40 6.79
N ASP A 405 -14.38 31.07 6.67
CA ASP A 405 -15.27 30.16 7.39
C ASP A 405 -14.49 28.88 7.79
N PRO A 406 -14.24 28.66 9.10
CA PRO A 406 -13.55 27.47 9.59
C PRO A 406 -14.19 26.14 9.15
N ARG A 407 -15.50 26.13 8.84
CA ARG A 407 -16.21 24.94 8.38
C ARG A 407 -15.92 24.59 6.92
N GLY A 408 -15.54 25.58 6.11
CA GLY A 408 -15.27 25.42 4.69
C GLY A 408 -13.78 25.28 4.34
N MET A 409 -12.90 25.34 5.34
CA MET A 409 -11.46 25.29 5.13
C MET A 409 -10.97 23.88 4.83
N LYS A 410 -10.12 23.77 3.81
CA LYS A 410 -9.40 22.53 3.46
C LYS A 410 -7.96 22.89 3.14
N VAL A 411 -7.02 22.09 3.65
CA VAL A 411 -5.59 22.24 3.38
C VAL A 411 -5.04 20.97 2.76
N LYS A 412 -3.96 21.10 2.00
CA LYS A 412 -3.09 20.03 1.53
C LYS A 412 -1.77 20.17 2.27
N ILE A 413 -1.38 19.15 3.02
CA ILE A 413 -0.09 19.05 3.71
C ILE A 413 0.68 17.96 3.02
N GLU A 414 1.86 18.29 2.50
CA GLU A 414 2.76 17.36 1.85
C GLU A 414 4.03 17.25 2.68
N VAL A 415 4.55 16.03 2.86
CA VAL A 415 5.77 15.76 3.60
C VAL A 415 6.70 14.95 2.70
N ILE A 416 7.96 15.35 2.63
CA ILE A 416 9.02 14.59 1.96
C ILE A 416 10.17 14.32 2.92
N GLY A 417 10.90 13.24 2.69
CA GLY A 417 12.07 12.85 3.49
C GLY A 417 12.82 11.69 2.85
N GLY A 418 14.13 11.64 3.04
CA GLY A 418 15.01 10.62 2.44
C GLY A 418 15.23 9.42 3.34
N PHE A 419 15.38 8.24 2.74
CA PHE A 419 15.81 7.01 3.40
C PHE A 419 16.97 6.42 2.59
N SER A 420 18.04 5.99 3.25
CA SER A 420 19.23 5.48 2.56
C SER A 420 19.09 4.00 2.19
N ASN A 421 18.46 3.19 3.06
CA ASN A 421 18.45 1.73 2.93
C ASN A 421 17.05 1.12 2.81
N THR A 422 16.03 1.80 3.34
CA THR A 422 14.64 1.34 3.34
C THR A 422 13.93 1.86 2.08
N PRO A 423 13.50 1.01 1.15
CA PRO A 423 12.67 1.42 0.02
C PRO A 423 11.43 2.16 0.55
N ASP A 424 11.21 3.39 0.12
CA ASP A 424 10.11 4.20 0.65
C ASP A 424 9.61 5.15 -0.42
N ARG A 425 8.31 5.47 -0.38
CA ARG A 425 7.73 6.46 -1.29
C ARG A 425 8.25 7.89 -1.03
N GLN A 426 8.90 8.14 0.11
CA GLN A 426 9.56 9.41 0.44
C GLN A 426 8.64 10.64 0.35
N TYR A 427 7.32 10.40 0.30
CA TYR A 427 6.28 11.38 0.06
C TYR A 427 4.99 10.92 0.74
N TYR A 428 4.48 11.77 1.63
CA TYR A 428 3.19 11.65 2.28
C TYR A 428 2.36 12.89 1.98
N VAL A 429 1.05 12.72 1.87
CA VAL A 429 0.14 13.86 1.75
C VAL A 429 -1.14 13.59 2.52
N LEU A 430 -1.64 14.66 3.11
CA LEU A 430 -2.89 14.72 3.83
C LEU A 430 -3.70 15.89 3.28
N GLU A 431 -4.91 15.60 2.80
CA GLU A 431 -5.84 16.64 2.37
C GLU A 431 -7.08 16.63 3.27
N GLU A 432 -7.10 17.52 4.25
CA GLU A 432 -8.10 17.50 5.31
C GLU A 432 -8.56 18.90 5.70
N ARG A 433 -9.57 18.93 6.57
CA ARG A 433 -9.86 20.09 7.40
C ARG A 433 -9.06 19.92 8.69
N PRO A 434 -8.17 20.86 9.05
CA PRO A 434 -7.41 20.76 10.29
C PRO A 434 -8.29 20.58 11.52
N ASP A 435 -7.85 19.72 12.45
CA ASP A 435 -8.51 19.55 13.74
C ASP A 435 -8.51 20.87 14.52
N GLY A 436 -9.58 21.15 15.27
CA GLY A 436 -9.73 22.43 16.00
C GLY A 436 -10.35 23.57 15.19
N LEU A 437 -10.59 23.40 13.89
CA LEU A 437 -11.40 24.35 13.09
C LEU A 437 -12.91 24.12 13.21
N SER A 438 -13.41 23.38 14.22
CA SER A 438 -14.86 23.24 14.46
C SER A 438 -15.49 24.64 14.42
N GLY A 439 -16.63 24.81 13.75
CA GLY A 439 -17.24 26.14 13.49
C GLY A 439 -17.69 26.91 14.74
N SER A 440 -17.31 26.43 15.91
CA SER A 440 -17.30 27.11 17.19
C SER A 440 -16.19 28.18 17.18
N ILE A 441 -16.55 29.45 16.94
CA ILE A 441 -15.84 30.55 17.59
C ILE A 441 -16.19 30.44 19.08
N GLY A 442 -15.62 29.44 19.75
CA GLY A 442 -15.66 29.30 21.18
C GLY A 442 -14.57 30.19 21.74
N TYR A 443 -14.91 31.07 22.67
CA TYR A 443 -13.91 31.64 23.56
C TYR A 443 -13.19 30.45 24.22
N GLU A 444 -11.92 30.24 23.90
CA GLU A 444 -11.07 29.32 24.65
C GLU A 444 -10.77 29.98 26.01
N GLY A 445 -11.62 29.72 27.00
CA GLY A 445 -11.24 29.87 28.39
C GLY A 445 -10.41 28.65 28.79
N LEU A 446 -9.12 28.84 29.06
CA LEU A 446 -8.26 27.81 29.64
C LEU A 446 -8.70 27.55 31.08
N ILE A 447 -9.38 26.42 31.35
CA ILE A 447 -9.69 25.98 32.72
C ILE A 447 -8.64 24.95 33.13
N THR A 448 -7.63 25.36 33.89
CA THR A 448 -6.61 24.44 34.42
C THR A 448 -7.02 23.89 35.77
N GLY A 449 -7.28 22.59 35.84
CA GLY A 449 -7.48 21.88 37.11
C GLY A 449 -6.60 20.65 37.27
N SER A 450 -6.12 20.46 38.50
CA SER A 450 -5.33 19.29 38.89
C SER A 450 -6.26 18.20 39.44
N LEU A 451 -6.45 17.14 38.66
CA LEU A 451 -6.81 15.84 39.24
C LEU A 451 -5.55 15.33 39.93
N GLY A 452 -5.56 15.13 41.25
CA GLY A 452 -4.36 14.80 42.05
C GLY A 452 -3.39 13.88 41.31
N GLY A 453 -2.22 14.41 40.94
CA GLY A 453 -1.28 13.77 40.01
C GLY A 453 -0.60 14.74 39.02
N GLY A 454 -1.16 15.95 38.81
CA GLY A 454 -0.52 17.01 38.02
C GLY A 454 -0.86 17.03 36.52
N GLU A 455 -1.81 16.21 36.06
CA GLU A 455 -2.30 16.24 34.68
C GLU A 455 -3.37 17.34 34.47
N LYS A 456 -3.37 17.98 33.29
CA LYS A 456 -4.28 19.08 32.92
C LYS A 456 -5.47 18.58 32.11
N LEU A 457 -6.65 19.15 32.36
CA LEU A 457 -7.90 18.89 31.63
C LEU A 457 -8.12 19.94 30.52
N TYR A 458 -8.61 19.55 29.35
CA TYR A 458 -8.96 20.47 28.26
C TYR A 458 -10.44 20.34 27.92
N LEU A 459 -11.18 21.44 27.97
CA LEU A 459 -12.62 21.48 27.66
C LEU A 459 -12.88 22.32 26.40
N SER A 460 -13.73 21.83 25.52
CA SER A 460 -14.28 22.53 24.36
C SER A 460 -15.79 22.67 24.54
N TYR A 461 -16.36 23.83 24.20
CA TYR A 461 -17.81 24.06 24.25
C TYR A 461 -18.34 24.67 22.93
N ASP A 462 -19.57 24.31 22.57
CA ASP A 462 -20.34 24.84 21.46
C ASP A 462 -21.52 25.68 21.97
N ASN A 463 -21.48 27.00 21.73
CA ASN A 463 -22.50 27.97 22.14
C ASN A 463 -23.92 27.72 21.56
N ASN A 464 -24.08 26.82 20.58
CA ASN A 464 -25.39 26.42 20.06
C ASN A 464 -25.86 25.06 20.60
N SER A 465 -25.02 24.38 21.38
CA SER A 465 -25.37 23.12 22.01
C SER A 465 -25.87 23.37 23.43
N THR A 466 -26.94 22.69 23.80
CA THR A 466 -27.37 22.59 25.20
C THR A 466 -26.47 21.64 26.01
N MET A 467 -25.31 21.20 25.46
CA MET A 467 -24.48 20.13 25.99
C MET A 467 -22.98 20.40 25.75
N VAL A 468 -22.16 20.54 26.80
CA VAL A 468 -20.70 20.43 26.69
C VAL A 468 -20.35 18.96 26.48
N THR A 469 -19.53 18.65 25.47
CA THR A 469 -18.97 17.32 25.29
C THR A 469 -17.47 17.39 25.06
N GLY A 470 -16.78 16.30 25.34
CA GLY A 470 -15.43 16.11 24.85
C GLY A 470 -14.78 14.83 25.35
N ARG A 471 -13.53 14.67 24.97
CA ARG A 471 -12.79 13.43 25.05
C ARG A 471 -11.39 13.71 25.54
N GLN A 472 -10.92 12.92 26.49
CA GLN A 472 -9.56 13.03 26.98
C GLN A 472 -8.93 11.65 27.14
N LYS A 473 -7.67 11.54 26.73
CA LYS A 473 -6.82 10.40 27.06
C LYS A 473 -6.10 10.72 28.38
N VAL A 474 -6.25 9.86 29.37
CA VAL A 474 -5.60 9.96 30.69
C VAL A 474 -4.90 8.65 31.02
N VAL A 475 -3.95 8.68 31.96
CA VAL A 475 -3.34 7.45 32.47
C VAL A 475 -3.76 7.25 33.92
N PHE A 476 -4.59 6.24 34.20
CA PHE A 476 -5.06 5.92 35.55
C PHE A 476 -4.35 4.68 36.08
N ASP A 477 -3.55 4.82 37.15
CA ASP A 477 -2.74 3.73 37.73
C ASP A 477 -1.83 3.03 36.70
N GLY A 478 -1.22 3.82 35.80
CA GLY A 478 -0.36 3.33 34.72
C GLY A 478 -1.08 2.81 33.48
N MET A 479 -2.42 2.85 33.42
CA MET A 479 -3.21 2.37 32.28
C MET A 479 -3.78 3.52 31.43
N PRO A 480 -3.63 3.51 30.09
CA PRO A 480 -4.27 4.49 29.22
C PRO A 480 -5.79 4.29 29.19
N CYS A 481 -6.53 5.33 29.55
CA CYS A 481 -7.99 5.37 29.54
C CYS A 481 -8.47 6.50 28.64
N GLU A 482 -9.60 6.31 27.98
CA GLU A 482 -10.28 7.37 27.23
C GLU A 482 -11.56 7.75 27.97
N LEU A 483 -11.61 8.99 28.46
CA LEU A 483 -12.75 9.54 29.18
C LEU A 483 -13.64 10.31 28.23
N TYR A 484 -14.95 10.13 28.39
CA TYR A 484 -15.98 10.86 27.67
C TYR A 484 -16.80 11.64 28.69
N TYR A 485 -16.94 12.94 28.46
CA TYR A 485 -17.81 13.77 29.28
C TYR A 485 -18.94 14.35 28.44
N SER A 486 -20.11 14.43 29.07
CA SER A 486 -21.24 15.19 28.56
C SER A 486 -21.97 15.87 29.71
N ALA A 487 -22.27 17.16 29.57
CA ALA A 487 -22.97 17.92 30.59
C ALA A 487 -23.91 18.94 29.96
N PRO A 488 -25.19 19.02 30.37
CA PRO A 488 -26.09 20.02 29.84
C PRO A 488 -25.71 21.42 30.32
N LEU A 489 -25.68 22.41 29.41
CA LEU A 489 -25.68 23.81 29.80
C LEU A 489 -27.09 24.17 30.29
N LYS A 490 -27.21 24.54 31.56
CA LYS A 490 -28.40 25.23 32.05
C LYS A 490 -28.12 26.73 32.12
N GLU A 491 -29.12 27.51 31.73
CA GLU A 491 -29.12 28.97 31.85
C GLU A 491 -28.80 29.34 33.32
N ALA A 492 -27.75 30.14 33.48
CA ALA A 492 -27.13 30.59 34.74
C ALA A 492 -26.32 29.54 35.53
N GLU A 493 -24.99 29.63 35.36
CA GLU A 493 -23.95 29.49 36.39
C GLU A 493 -23.64 28.11 37.01
N THR A 494 -24.20 26.98 36.58
CA THR A 494 -23.74 25.65 37.09
C THR A 494 -23.72 24.53 36.06
N LEU A 495 -22.56 23.87 35.90
CA LEU A 495 -22.31 22.66 35.12
C LEU A 495 -22.36 21.44 36.04
N ASN A 496 -23.41 20.63 35.90
CA ASN A 496 -23.52 19.33 36.58
C ASN A 496 -23.42 18.24 35.52
N GLY A 497 -22.31 17.50 35.50
CA GLY A 497 -21.99 16.53 34.46
C GLY A 497 -21.69 15.14 34.99
N ARG A 498 -21.86 14.14 34.12
CA ARG A 498 -21.36 12.78 34.31
C ARG A 498 -20.20 12.53 33.35
N MET A 499 -19.08 12.06 33.91
CA MET A 499 -17.95 11.51 33.19
C MET A 499 -18.06 9.99 33.22
N ASN A 500 -18.05 9.37 32.05
CA ASN A 500 -17.98 7.92 31.92
C ASN A 500 -16.75 7.58 31.06
N GLY A 501 -15.97 6.61 31.51
CA GLY A 501 -14.79 6.14 30.80
C GLY A 501 -14.71 4.62 30.82
N LEU A 502 -14.15 4.06 29.75
CA LEU A 502 -13.79 2.65 29.69
C LEU A 502 -12.27 2.56 29.65
N CYS A 503 -11.68 1.90 30.65
CA CYS A 503 -10.27 1.52 30.61
C CYS A 503 -10.21 0.08 30.09
N GLN A 504 -9.57 -0.14 28.94
CA GLN A 504 -9.37 -1.48 28.39
C GLN A 504 -8.06 -2.07 28.90
N HIS A 505 -8.16 -3.23 29.55
CA HIS A 505 -6.98 -4.04 29.87
C HIS A 505 -6.53 -4.81 28.61
N SER A 506 -5.23 -5.08 28.48
CA SER A 506 -4.68 -5.92 27.41
C SER A 506 -5.21 -7.37 27.43
N SER A 507 -5.88 -7.77 28.52
CA SER A 507 -6.53 -9.08 28.69
C SER A 507 -8.02 -9.12 28.32
N GLY A 508 -8.61 -8.01 27.85
CA GLY A 508 -10.03 -7.94 27.44
C GLY A 508 -11.04 -7.62 28.56
N ASP A 509 -10.59 -7.50 29.81
CA ASP A 509 -11.45 -7.05 30.92
C ASP A 509 -11.54 -5.51 30.94
N GLY A 510 -12.74 -4.96 30.80
CA GLY A 510 -12.99 -3.51 30.86
C GLY A 510 -13.21 -3.02 32.29
N LEU A 511 -12.56 -1.92 32.68
CA LEU A 511 -12.89 -1.18 33.90
C LEU A 511 -13.80 0.00 33.54
N GLU A 512 -15.00 0.05 34.10
CA GLU A 512 -15.91 1.18 33.93
C GLU A 512 -15.64 2.21 35.04
N VAL A 513 -15.26 3.42 34.63
CA VAL A 513 -15.01 4.54 35.53
C VAL A 513 -16.17 5.53 35.38
N ALA A 514 -16.92 5.73 36.46
CA ALA A 514 -18.01 6.70 36.51
C ALA A 514 -17.73 7.79 37.55
N ALA A 515 -17.90 9.04 37.13
CA ALA A 515 -17.47 10.22 37.85
C ALA A 515 -18.55 11.31 37.74
N THR A 516 -18.91 11.97 38.84
CA THR A 516 -19.81 13.14 38.83
C THR A 516 -19.04 14.38 39.24
N PHE A 517 -19.26 15.49 38.54
CA PHE A 517 -18.67 16.78 38.88
C PHE A 517 -19.75 17.88 38.94
N ASN A 518 -19.56 18.83 39.84
CA ASN A 518 -20.33 20.06 39.94
C ASN A 518 -19.35 21.24 39.77
N ALA A 519 -19.62 22.13 38.82
CA ALA A 519 -18.81 23.33 38.57
C ALA A 519 -19.69 24.56 38.50
N LYS A 520 -19.42 25.59 39.31
CA LYS A 520 -20.09 26.90 39.20
C LYS A 520 -19.28 27.80 38.25
N ILE A 521 -19.94 28.47 37.30
CA ILE A 521 -19.30 29.48 36.43
C ILE A 521 -19.64 30.83 37.04
N ASP A 522 -18.72 31.41 37.82
CA ASP A 522 -18.84 32.76 38.38
C ASP A 522 -17.59 33.55 37.99
N ASN A 523 -17.74 34.84 37.68
CA ASN A 523 -16.72 35.70 37.05
C ASN A 523 -15.27 35.44 37.50
N ALA A 524 -14.56 34.60 36.73
CA ALA A 524 -13.13 34.31 36.76
C ALA A 524 -12.57 33.36 37.86
N GLU A 525 -13.41 32.57 38.55
CA GLU A 525 -12.93 31.46 39.39
C GLU A 525 -13.91 30.27 39.33
N LEU A 526 -13.37 29.06 39.11
CA LEU A 526 -14.14 27.82 39.12
C LEU A 526 -13.73 27.07 40.39
N VAL A 527 -14.70 26.64 41.21
CA VAL A 527 -14.45 25.87 42.43
C VAL A 527 -15.32 24.62 42.37
N GLY A 528 -14.71 23.44 42.44
CA GLY A 528 -15.41 22.17 42.34
C GLY A 528 -14.87 21.11 43.32
N GLU A 529 -15.78 20.41 43.97
CA GLU A 529 -15.48 19.17 44.71
C GLU A 529 -15.85 17.96 43.85
N TYR A 530 -14.96 16.97 43.81
CA TYR A 530 -15.22 15.70 43.14
C TYR A 530 -15.54 14.60 44.17
N ALA A 531 -16.59 13.83 43.89
CA ALA A 531 -16.91 12.58 44.58
C ALA A 531 -17.14 11.48 43.53
N GLY A 532 -16.41 10.37 43.65
CA GLY A 532 -16.48 9.24 42.73
C GLY A 532 -16.34 7.90 43.42
N THR A 533 -16.89 6.86 42.79
CA THR A 533 -16.82 5.47 43.27
C THR A 533 -16.21 4.59 42.19
N ILE A 534 -15.13 3.87 42.50
CA ILE A 534 -14.54 2.88 41.59
C ILE A 534 -15.13 1.51 41.90
N GLY A 535 -15.78 0.90 40.90
CA GLY A 535 -16.28 -0.47 40.98
C GLY A 535 -15.35 -1.43 40.26
N LYS A 536 -14.54 -2.21 41.00
CA LYS A 536 -13.99 -3.47 40.49
C LYS A 536 -14.81 -4.60 41.09
N GLY A 537 -15.13 -5.63 40.32
CA GLY A 537 -15.80 -6.84 40.82
C GLY A 537 -15.19 -7.25 42.18
N SER A 538 -15.98 -7.04 43.25
CA SER A 538 -15.74 -7.32 44.67
C SER A 538 -15.05 -6.31 45.62
N ARG A 539 -14.58 -5.11 45.24
CA ARG A 539 -14.19 -4.08 46.25
C ARG A 539 -14.48 -2.64 45.79
N LYS A 540 -15.36 -1.96 46.53
CA LYS A 540 -15.58 -0.50 46.42
C LYS A 540 -14.51 0.24 47.20
N LYS A 541 -13.89 1.26 46.60
CA LYS A 541 -13.04 2.23 47.30
C LYS A 541 -13.59 3.62 47.00
N ASP A 542 -13.97 4.36 48.03
CA ASP A 542 -14.39 5.75 47.91
C ASP A 542 -13.13 6.62 47.78
N ILE A 543 -13.12 7.52 46.79
CA ILE A 543 -12.06 8.52 46.62
C ILE A 543 -12.72 9.90 46.66
N ALA A 544 -12.32 10.70 47.64
CA ALA A 544 -12.71 12.11 47.74
C ALA A 544 -11.46 13.00 47.63
N GLY A 545 -11.53 14.06 46.84
CA GLY A 545 -10.45 15.03 46.67
C GLY A 545 -11.00 16.41 46.29
N LYS A 546 -10.30 17.46 46.71
CA LYS A 546 -10.58 18.85 46.31
C LYS A 546 -9.75 19.22 45.09
N ILE A 547 -10.38 19.85 44.10
CA ILE A 547 -9.69 20.46 42.97
C ILE A 547 -9.61 21.96 43.26
N ASN A 548 -8.40 22.47 43.48
CA ASN A 548 -8.16 23.92 43.52
C ASN A 548 -7.80 24.37 42.10
N LEU A 549 -8.48 25.39 41.59
CA LEU A 549 -8.24 25.96 40.27
C LEU A 549 -7.61 27.34 40.46
N GLU A 550 -6.36 27.50 40.02
CA GLU A 550 -5.69 28.81 39.99
C GLU A 550 -5.82 29.42 38.60
N ASN A 551 -6.26 30.68 38.56
CA ASN A 551 -6.31 31.48 37.35
C ASN A 551 -4.93 32.14 37.15
N THR A 552 -4.14 31.69 36.17
CA THR A 552 -2.93 32.44 35.77
C THR A 552 -3.30 33.49 34.72
N SER A 553 -3.97 34.55 35.15
CA SER A 553 -3.97 35.82 34.43
C SER A 553 -2.72 36.60 34.84
N SER A 554 -1.56 36.24 34.30
CA SER A 554 -0.41 37.15 34.41
C SER A 554 -0.56 38.23 33.33
N ASN A 555 -0.89 39.46 33.76
CA ASN A 555 -0.65 40.66 32.97
C ASN A 555 0.80 40.69 32.50
N TRP A 556 1.02 40.59 31.18
CA TRP A 556 2.24 41.02 30.47
C TRP A 556 1.85 41.61 29.13
#